data_AF-A0A429MBV7-F1
#
_entry.id   AF-A0A429MBV7-F1
#
_cell.length_a   1.000
_cell.length_b   1.000
_cell.length_c   1.000
_cell.angle_alpha   90.00
_cell.angle_beta   90.00
_cell.angle_gamma   90.00
#
_symmetry.space_group_name_H-M   'P 1'
#
loop_
_entity.id
_entity.type
_entity.pdbx_description
1 polymer ?
#
loop_
_entity_poly.entity_id
_entity_poly.type
_entity_poly.pdbx_seq_one_letter_code
_entity_poly.pdbx_strand_id
1 'polypeptide(L)'
;FTGSPAIGKVVMRAAAENLTPVTLELGGKSPAIVSRNYPLADAAKRITHGKATNSGQICVAPDYALVPKESIDEFVEAAKSSFIKMFGQNITDNENYTSIVNDRHLKRIQDILTDAQAKGARVIPCDTYSFDQQGRRMPVQIVLNCTPDMRIMKEELFGPILPVVAYDSLDDAITYVK
;
A
#
# COMPACT_ATOMS: atom_id res chain seq x y z
N PHE A 1 8.21 -21.87 -0.66
CA PHE A 1 8.43 -20.83 0.37
C PHE A 1 7.68 -19.59 -0.05
N THR A 2 6.96 -18.98 0.89
CA THR A 2 6.24 -17.72 0.67
C THR A 2 6.73 -16.70 1.68
N GLY A 3 7.20 -15.54 1.22
CA GLY A 3 7.78 -14.53 2.10
C GLY A 3 8.63 -13.51 1.37
N SER A 4 9.58 -12.87 2.08
CA SER A 4 10.37 -11.80 1.48
C SER A 4 11.38 -12.32 0.45
N PRO A 5 11.67 -11.55 -0.62
CA PRO A 5 12.68 -11.92 -1.61
C PRO A 5 14.07 -12.21 -1.01
N ALA A 6 14.44 -11.50 0.05
CA ALA A 6 15.70 -11.71 0.75
C ALA A 6 15.80 -13.12 1.35
N ILE A 7 14.74 -13.58 2.02
CA ILE A 7 14.72 -14.94 2.60
C ILE A 7 14.52 -15.99 1.51
N GLY A 8 13.75 -15.71 0.46
CA GLY A 8 13.61 -16.60 -0.70
C GLY A 8 14.95 -16.97 -1.33
N LYS A 9 15.86 -15.98 -1.47
CA LYS A 9 17.23 -16.22 -1.94
C LYS A 9 18.04 -17.15 -1.02
N VAL A 10 17.87 -17.04 0.31
CA VAL A 10 18.53 -17.92 1.28
C VAL A 10 17.99 -19.34 1.16
N VAL A 11 16.66 -19.50 1.07
CA VAL A 11 16.00 -20.81 0.88
C VAL A 11 16.49 -21.48 -0.40
N MET A 12 16.53 -20.75 -1.51
CA MET A 12 16.99 -21.29 -2.80
C MET A 12 18.45 -21.74 -2.75
N ARG A 13 19.33 -20.99 -2.04
CA ARG A 13 20.73 -21.37 -1.86
C ARG A 13 20.89 -22.67 -1.09
N ALA A 14 20.17 -22.81 0.02
CA ALA A 14 20.22 -24.03 0.84
C ALA A 14 19.66 -25.24 0.09
N ALA A 15 18.60 -25.07 -0.70
CA ALA A 15 18.01 -26.13 -1.50
C ALA A 15 18.97 -26.69 -2.57
N ALA A 16 19.86 -25.86 -3.10
CA ALA A 16 20.81 -26.25 -4.14
C ALA A 16 21.82 -27.31 -3.68
N GLU A 17 22.13 -27.39 -2.38
CA GLU A 17 23.06 -28.40 -1.83
C GLU A 17 22.58 -29.84 -2.06
N ASN A 18 21.26 -30.04 -2.20
CA ASN A 18 20.63 -31.35 -2.35
C ASN A 18 19.85 -31.51 -3.66
N LEU A 19 20.02 -30.58 -4.60
CA LEU A 19 19.23 -30.52 -5.85
C LEU A 19 17.70 -30.52 -5.60
N THR A 20 17.27 -29.95 -4.48
CA THR A 20 15.85 -29.91 -4.10
C THR A 20 15.13 -28.83 -4.92
N PRO A 21 14.04 -29.17 -5.64
CA PRO A 21 13.25 -28.17 -6.36
C PRO A 21 12.57 -27.20 -5.39
N VAL A 22 12.41 -25.94 -5.80
CA VAL A 22 11.76 -24.91 -4.99
C VAL A 22 10.64 -24.20 -5.75
N THR A 23 9.56 -23.88 -5.05
CA THR A 23 8.53 -22.91 -5.47
C THR A 23 8.64 -21.69 -4.56
N LEU A 24 8.77 -20.49 -5.11
CA LEU A 24 8.94 -19.24 -4.37
C LEU A 24 7.84 -18.24 -4.73
N GLU A 25 6.99 -17.92 -3.75
CA GLU A 25 5.99 -16.85 -3.85
C GLU A 25 6.49 -15.66 -3.04
N LEU A 26 7.02 -14.64 -3.72
CA LEU A 26 7.73 -13.56 -3.06
C LEU A 26 6.95 -12.25 -3.13
N GLY A 27 7.37 -11.30 -2.31
CA GLY A 27 6.79 -9.96 -2.29
C GLY A 27 6.89 -9.22 -3.62
N GLY A 28 6.00 -8.25 -3.82
CA GLY A 28 5.89 -7.50 -5.07
C GLY A 28 5.25 -6.12 -4.88
N LYS A 29 5.39 -5.26 -5.88
CA LYS A 29 4.84 -3.89 -5.87
C LYS A 29 3.65 -3.81 -6.82
N SER A 30 2.51 -4.35 -6.41
CA SER A 30 1.34 -4.53 -7.27
C SER A 30 0.70 -3.19 -7.68
N PRO A 31 0.64 -2.82 -8.97
CA PRO A 31 -0.06 -1.63 -9.42
C PRO A 31 -1.59 -1.82 -9.45
N ALA A 32 -2.33 -0.75 -9.19
CA ALA A 32 -3.74 -0.64 -9.55
C ALA A 32 -3.96 0.56 -10.48
N ILE A 33 -4.29 0.33 -11.74
CA ILE A 33 -4.50 1.39 -12.73
C ILE A 33 -5.99 1.71 -12.81
N VAL A 34 -6.35 2.97 -12.59
CA VAL A 34 -7.72 3.49 -12.73
C VAL A 34 -7.88 4.14 -14.08
N SER A 35 -8.69 3.55 -14.97
CA SER A 35 -8.98 4.14 -16.28
C SER A 35 -9.96 5.31 -16.17
N ARG A 36 -9.80 6.33 -17.03
CA ARG A 36 -10.75 7.45 -17.19
C ARG A 36 -12.18 7.00 -17.49
N ASN A 37 -12.33 5.87 -18.17
CA ASN A 37 -13.62 5.34 -18.58
C ASN A 37 -14.25 4.39 -17.55
N TYR A 38 -13.69 4.32 -16.34
CA TYR A 38 -14.19 3.47 -15.26
C TYR A 38 -14.79 4.33 -14.14
N PRO A 39 -15.91 3.92 -13.49
CA PRO A 39 -16.49 4.67 -12.38
C PRO A 39 -15.49 4.86 -11.23
N LEU A 40 -15.07 6.12 -11.00
CA LEU A 40 -14.00 6.45 -10.05
C LEU A 40 -14.32 6.00 -8.62
N ALA A 41 -15.57 6.17 -8.19
CA ALA A 41 -16.02 5.75 -6.87
C ALA A 41 -15.88 4.23 -6.65
N ASP A 42 -16.18 3.42 -7.68
CA ASP A 42 -16.02 1.97 -7.60
C ASP A 42 -14.54 1.57 -7.56
N ALA A 43 -13.69 2.26 -8.33
CA ALA A 43 -12.25 2.02 -8.32
C ALA A 43 -11.67 2.35 -6.94
N ALA A 44 -11.97 3.53 -6.42
CA ALA A 44 -11.54 3.98 -5.11
C ALA A 44 -11.99 3.00 -4.01
N LYS A 45 -13.24 2.55 -4.05
CA LYS A 45 -13.78 1.55 -3.10
C LYS A 45 -13.00 0.24 -3.16
N ARG A 46 -12.79 -0.33 -4.36
CA ARG A 46 -12.11 -1.63 -4.54
C ARG A 46 -10.64 -1.57 -4.13
N ILE A 47 -9.93 -0.51 -4.54
CA ILE A 47 -8.52 -0.31 -4.20
C ILE A 47 -8.36 -0.10 -2.69
N THR A 48 -9.19 0.76 -2.09
CA THR A 48 -9.18 0.99 -0.64
C THR A 48 -9.48 -0.27 0.13
N HIS A 49 -10.47 -1.07 -0.30
CA HIS A 49 -10.77 -2.36 0.32
C HIS A 49 -9.55 -3.29 0.27
N GLY A 50 -8.97 -3.48 -0.92
CA GLY A 50 -7.78 -4.32 -1.09
C GLY A 50 -6.59 -3.89 -0.23
N LYS A 51 -6.38 -2.57 -0.08
CA LYS A 51 -5.32 -2.02 0.77
C LYS A 51 -5.63 -2.10 2.27
N ALA A 52 -6.89 -1.98 2.66
CA ALA A 52 -7.30 -1.96 4.06
C ALA A 52 -7.42 -3.37 4.67
N THR A 53 -7.79 -4.37 3.87
CA THR A 53 -7.93 -5.76 4.34
C THR A 53 -6.61 -6.28 4.90
N ASN A 54 -6.66 -6.91 6.07
CA ASN A 54 -5.49 -7.36 6.84
C ASN A 54 -4.43 -6.26 7.09
N SER A 55 -4.85 -4.99 7.17
CA SER A 55 -3.95 -3.83 7.25
C SER A 55 -2.95 -3.78 6.08
N GLY A 56 -3.35 -4.22 4.89
CA GLY A 56 -2.50 -4.23 3.69
C GLY A 56 -1.39 -5.28 3.71
N GLN A 57 -1.40 -6.20 4.68
CA GLN A 57 -0.43 -7.30 4.81
C GLN A 57 -0.86 -8.50 3.95
N ILE A 58 -0.98 -8.27 2.64
CA ILE A 58 -1.39 -9.27 1.63
C ILE A 58 -0.47 -9.08 0.42
N CYS A 59 0.12 -10.15 -0.10
CA CYS A 59 1.08 -10.10 -1.21
C CYS A 59 0.50 -9.48 -2.50
N VAL A 60 -0.80 -9.62 -2.73
CA VAL A 60 -1.52 -9.06 -3.88
C VAL A 60 -2.29 -7.77 -3.56
N ALA A 61 -2.13 -7.20 -2.36
CA ALA A 61 -2.73 -5.90 -2.07
C ALA A 61 -2.20 -4.85 -3.06
N PRO A 62 -3.04 -3.90 -3.53
CA PRO A 62 -2.55 -2.78 -4.32
C PRO A 62 -1.42 -2.10 -3.55
N ASP A 63 -0.24 -1.95 -4.13
CA ASP A 63 0.90 -1.31 -3.48
C ASP A 63 1.06 0.16 -3.89
N TYR A 64 0.48 0.53 -5.03
CA TYR A 64 0.24 1.92 -5.44
C TYR A 64 -0.92 1.96 -6.43
N ALA A 65 -1.60 3.10 -6.50
CA ALA A 65 -2.63 3.38 -7.49
C ALA A 65 -2.11 4.37 -8.54
N LEU A 66 -2.31 4.07 -9.82
CA LEU A 66 -2.11 4.98 -10.94
C LEU A 66 -3.47 5.58 -11.31
N VAL A 67 -3.63 6.89 -11.18
CA VAL A 67 -4.90 7.59 -11.34
C VAL A 67 -4.75 8.74 -12.34
N PRO A 68 -5.74 9.03 -13.21
CA PRO A 68 -5.68 10.18 -14.11
C PRO A 68 -5.42 11.45 -13.31
N LYS A 69 -4.48 12.28 -13.75
CA LYS A 69 -4.05 13.47 -13.00
C LYS A 69 -5.21 14.38 -12.56
N GLU A 70 -6.24 14.49 -13.40
CA GLU A 70 -7.42 15.31 -13.17
C GLU A 70 -8.39 14.76 -12.12
N SER A 71 -8.23 13.48 -11.76
CA SER A 71 -9.13 12.75 -10.85
C SER A 71 -8.50 12.45 -9.49
N ILE A 72 -7.28 12.93 -9.22
CA ILE A 72 -6.53 12.62 -7.98
C ILE A 72 -7.32 13.04 -6.74
N ASP A 73 -7.77 14.29 -6.67
CA ASP A 73 -8.47 14.79 -5.49
C ASP A 73 -9.80 14.07 -5.26
N GLU A 74 -10.56 13.83 -6.33
CA GLU A 74 -11.82 13.07 -6.27
C GLU A 74 -11.59 11.62 -5.83
N PHE A 75 -10.51 10.98 -6.30
CA PHE A 75 -10.12 9.65 -5.90
C PHE A 75 -9.78 9.58 -4.40
N VAL A 76 -9.03 10.57 -3.89
CA VAL A 76 -8.65 10.65 -2.46
C VAL A 76 -9.90 10.72 -1.59
N GLU A 77 -10.86 11.60 -1.92
CA GLU A 77 -12.08 11.73 -1.13
C GLU A 77 -12.99 10.50 -1.24
N ALA A 78 -13.08 9.87 -2.43
CA ALA A 78 -13.81 8.63 -2.61
C ALA A 78 -13.17 7.45 -1.84
N ALA A 79 -11.84 7.40 -1.78
CA ALA A 79 -11.09 6.39 -1.03
C ALA A 79 -11.29 6.57 0.49
N LYS A 80 -11.14 7.79 1.00
CA LYS A 80 -11.43 8.12 2.41
C LYS A 80 -12.87 7.76 2.79
N SER A 81 -13.82 8.18 1.96
CA SER A 81 -15.25 7.89 2.18
C SER A 81 -15.52 6.38 2.18
N SER A 82 -14.86 5.63 1.31
CA SER A 82 -14.99 4.17 1.25
C SER A 82 -14.39 3.50 2.48
N PHE A 83 -13.23 3.96 2.95
CA PHE A 83 -12.60 3.48 4.17
C PHE A 83 -13.53 3.67 5.38
N ILE A 84 -14.05 4.88 5.58
CA ILE A 84 -14.96 5.21 6.67
C ILE A 84 -16.26 4.38 6.59
N LYS A 85 -16.80 4.15 5.39
CA LYS A 85 -17.98 3.28 5.23
C LYS A 85 -17.72 1.83 5.61
N MET A 86 -16.50 1.33 5.41
CA MET A 86 -16.13 -0.04 5.74
C MET A 86 -15.77 -0.20 7.23
N PHE A 87 -15.09 0.79 7.80
CA PHE A 87 -14.46 0.67 9.12
C PHE A 87 -14.85 1.75 10.13
N GLY A 88 -15.86 2.56 9.83
CA GLY A 88 -16.32 3.63 10.71
C GLY A 88 -15.31 4.78 10.86
N GLN A 89 -15.62 5.67 11.80
CA GLN A 89 -14.70 6.68 12.31
C GLN A 89 -14.18 6.15 13.66
N ASN A 90 -12.87 6.24 13.90
CA ASN A 90 -12.13 5.58 14.97
C ASN A 90 -11.95 4.06 14.77
N ILE A 91 -10.89 3.70 14.05
CA ILE A 91 -10.49 2.29 13.87
C ILE A 91 -10.00 1.58 15.14
N THR A 92 -9.68 2.32 16.20
CA THR A 92 -9.09 1.75 17.43
C THR A 92 -10.01 0.72 18.05
N ASP A 93 -11.32 1.01 18.05
CA ASP A 93 -12.35 0.17 18.67
C ASP A 93 -13.09 -0.71 17.64
N ASN A 94 -12.70 -0.67 16.37
CA ASN A 94 -13.37 -1.46 15.35
C ASN A 94 -12.88 -2.92 15.37
N GLU A 95 -13.78 -3.86 15.67
CA GLU A 95 -13.52 -5.30 15.69
C GLU A 95 -13.22 -5.88 14.30
N ASN A 96 -13.70 -5.24 13.24
CA ASN A 96 -13.50 -5.63 11.85
C ASN A 96 -12.23 -5.05 11.23
N TYR A 97 -11.46 -4.25 11.98
CA TYR A 97 -10.17 -3.73 11.54
C TYR A 97 -9.00 -4.40 12.27
N THR A 98 -7.95 -4.70 11.53
CA THR A 98 -6.82 -5.50 12.02
C THR A 98 -5.67 -4.62 12.48
N SER A 99 -4.73 -5.22 13.23
CA SER A 99 -3.49 -4.56 13.61
C SER A 99 -2.34 -5.00 12.69
N ILE A 100 -1.36 -4.12 12.53
CA ILE A 100 -0.05 -4.48 11.97
C ILE A 100 0.57 -5.57 12.86
N VAL A 101 1.23 -6.57 12.24
CA VAL A 101 1.59 -7.84 12.89
C VAL A 101 2.49 -7.69 14.13
N ASN A 102 3.45 -6.77 14.11
CA ASN A 102 4.38 -6.53 15.22
C ASN A 102 4.96 -5.11 15.19
N ASP A 103 5.60 -4.71 16.29
CA ASP A 103 6.10 -3.34 16.48
C ASP A 103 7.28 -3.02 15.55
N ARG A 104 8.11 -4.03 15.20
CA ARG A 104 9.19 -3.87 14.21
C ARG A 104 8.63 -3.48 12.84
N HIS A 105 7.55 -4.11 12.40
CA HIS A 105 6.92 -3.83 11.11
C HIS A 105 6.17 -2.51 11.12
N LEU A 106 5.49 -2.18 12.22
CA LEU A 106 4.92 -0.85 12.44
C LEU A 106 6.00 0.23 12.31
N LYS A 107 7.12 0.09 13.02
CA LYS A 107 8.24 1.04 12.96
C LYS A 107 8.78 1.20 11.54
N ARG A 108 8.93 0.10 10.79
CA ARG A 108 9.36 0.15 9.38
C ARG A 108 8.38 0.97 8.53
N ILE A 109 7.07 0.76 8.69
CA ILE A 109 6.02 1.51 7.99
C ILE A 109 6.08 3.00 8.34
N GLN A 110 6.23 3.33 9.63
CA GLN A 110 6.40 4.71 10.09
C GLN A 110 7.62 5.37 9.46
N ASP A 111 8.76 4.66 9.42
CA ASP A 111 10.00 5.18 8.81
C ASP A 111 9.88 5.41 7.31
N ILE A 112 9.07 4.61 6.60
CA ILE A 112 8.77 4.82 5.18
C ILE A 112 7.94 6.09 4.99
N LEU A 113 6.93 6.32 5.84
CA LEU A 113 6.11 7.54 5.81
C LEU A 113 6.95 8.78 6.14
N THR A 114 7.80 8.71 7.17
CA THR A 114 8.71 9.79 7.55
C THR A 114 9.70 10.11 6.42
N ASP A 115 10.29 9.11 5.76
CA ASP A 115 11.16 9.33 4.58
C ASP A 115 10.40 10.04 3.45
N ALA A 116 9.18 9.61 3.15
CA ALA A 116 8.36 10.21 2.12
C ALA A 116 8.02 11.68 2.45
N GLN A 117 7.56 11.96 3.68
CA GLN A 117 7.25 13.32 4.14
C GLN A 117 8.49 14.23 4.11
N ALA A 118 9.65 13.73 4.57
CA ALA A 118 10.90 14.48 4.55
C ALA A 118 11.36 14.85 3.12
N LYS A 119 10.92 14.09 2.11
CA LYS A 119 11.18 14.32 0.68
C LYS A 119 10.03 15.04 -0.04
N GLY A 120 9.03 15.55 0.68
CA GLY A 120 7.95 16.38 0.14
C GLY A 120 6.67 15.63 -0.23
N ALA A 121 6.54 14.35 0.11
CA ALA A 121 5.27 13.64 -0.06
C ALA A 121 4.21 14.16 0.92
N ARG A 122 2.95 14.16 0.47
CA ARG A 122 1.80 14.54 1.30
C ARG A 122 1.09 13.28 1.79
N VAL A 123 1.09 13.05 3.09
CA VAL A 123 0.37 11.93 3.73
C VAL A 123 -1.01 12.40 4.17
N ILE A 124 -2.05 11.66 3.78
CA ILE A 124 -3.46 11.94 4.02
C ILE A 124 -4.08 10.68 4.64
N PRO A 125 -4.30 10.65 5.96
CA PRO A 125 -4.90 9.49 6.60
C PRO A 125 -6.40 9.42 6.29
N CYS A 126 -6.93 8.20 6.10
CA CYS A 126 -8.37 7.98 5.87
C CYS A 126 -9.26 8.18 7.10
N ASP A 127 -8.65 8.20 8.28
CA ASP A 127 -9.29 8.49 9.57
C ASP A 127 -8.29 9.28 10.43
N THR A 128 -8.73 9.88 11.53
CA THR A 128 -7.83 10.57 12.46
C THR A 128 -6.76 9.60 12.96
N TYR A 129 -5.49 10.01 12.85
CA TYR A 129 -4.37 9.13 13.16
C TYR A 129 -3.23 9.86 13.87
N SER A 130 -2.66 9.21 14.89
CA SER A 130 -1.40 9.57 15.52
C SER A 130 -0.62 8.30 15.85
N PHE A 131 0.69 8.31 15.55
CA PHE A 131 1.57 7.16 15.77
C PHE A 131 1.56 6.66 17.23
N ASP A 132 1.38 7.56 18.19
CA ASP A 132 1.49 7.25 19.62
C ASP A 132 0.18 6.78 20.24
N GLN A 133 -0.96 6.96 19.56
CA GLN A 133 -2.29 6.83 20.18
C GLN A 133 -3.05 5.55 19.82
N GLN A 134 -2.66 4.86 18.75
CA GLN A 134 -3.46 3.73 18.20
C GLN A 134 -2.73 2.38 18.24
N GLY A 135 -1.63 2.29 18.98
CA GLY A 135 -0.81 1.09 19.07
C GLY A 135 -0.36 0.63 17.68
N ARG A 136 -0.73 -0.61 17.29
CA ARG A 136 -0.41 -1.17 15.96
C ARG A 136 -1.52 -1.01 14.92
N ARG A 137 -2.62 -0.33 15.24
CA ARG A 137 -3.68 -0.03 14.26
C ARG A 137 -3.35 1.28 13.57
N MET A 138 -3.51 1.32 12.26
CA MET A 138 -3.21 2.48 11.42
C MET A 138 -4.24 2.51 10.29
N PRO A 139 -5.00 3.61 10.11
CA PRO A 139 -5.93 3.69 8.99
C PRO A 139 -5.14 3.82 7.70
N VAL A 140 -5.77 3.53 6.56
CA VAL A 140 -5.07 3.67 5.27
C VAL A 140 -4.49 5.08 5.13
N GLN A 141 -3.18 5.16 4.91
CA GLN A 141 -2.44 6.38 4.67
C GLN A 141 -2.34 6.58 3.16
N ILE A 142 -3.12 7.50 2.60
CA ILE A 142 -3.00 7.87 1.19
C ILE A 142 -1.80 8.81 1.05
N VAL A 143 -0.90 8.54 0.11
CA VAL A 143 0.33 9.34 -0.05
C VAL A 143 0.41 9.89 -1.47
N LEU A 144 0.40 11.22 -1.55
CA LEU A 144 0.53 11.97 -2.81
C LEU A 144 1.95 12.50 -2.98
N ASN A 145 2.28 12.91 -4.20
CA ASN A 145 3.58 13.50 -4.56
C ASN A 145 4.76 12.56 -4.27
N CYS A 146 4.54 11.24 -4.40
CA CYS A 146 5.61 10.27 -4.26
C CYS A 146 6.57 10.35 -5.45
N THR A 147 7.87 10.38 -5.17
CA THR A 147 8.92 10.38 -6.19
C THR A 147 9.69 9.05 -6.20
N PRO A 148 10.34 8.68 -7.32
CA PRO A 148 11.06 7.40 -7.43
C PRO A 148 12.22 7.22 -6.43
N ASP A 149 12.73 8.29 -5.83
CA ASP A 149 13.83 8.24 -4.84
C ASP A 149 13.36 7.96 -3.40
N MET A 150 12.06 8.10 -3.12
CA MET A 150 11.45 7.78 -1.83
C MET A 150 11.38 6.27 -1.61
N ARG A 151 11.59 5.84 -0.36
CA ARG A 151 11.49 4.43 0.04
C ARG A 151 10.13 3.83 -0.26
N ILE A 152 9.08 4.64 -0.12
CA ILE A 152 7.69 4.26 -0.39
C ILE A 152 7.47 3.77 -1.84
N MET A 153 8.30 4.20 -2.80
CA MET A 153 8.24 3.78 -4.20
C MET A 153 9.23 2.66 -4.56
N LYS A 154 10.19 2.34 -3.69
CA LYS A 154 11.21 1.31 -3.92
C LYS A 154 10.93 0.00 -3.18
N GLU A 155 10.34 0.09 -2.00
CA GLU A 155 10.07 -1.06 -1.13
C GLU A 155 8.63 -1.56 -1.33
N GLU A 156 8.42 -2.85 -1.05
CA GLU A 156 7.07 -3.41 -0.82
C GLU A 156 6.54 -2.88 0.53
N LEU A 157 5.34 -2.31 0.52
CA LEU A 157 4.82 -1.63 1.71
C LEU A 157 4.23 -2.60 2.72
N PHE A 158 3.56 -3.66 2.26
CA PHE A 158 2.97 -4.71 3.11
C PHE A 158 2.27 -4.16 4.36
N GLY A 159 1.50 -3.09 4.17
CA GLY A 159 0.96 -2.23 5.23
C GLY A 159 -0.11 -1.30 4.67
N PRO A 160 -0.86 -0.58 5.52
CA PRO A 160 -2.02 0.22 5.11
C PRO A 160 -1.56 1.58 4.55
N ILE A 161 -0.69 1.60 3.54
CA ILE A 161 -0.18 2.81 2.89
C ILE A 161 -0.48 2.73 1.39
N LEU A 162 -1.21 3.69 0.84
CA LEU A 162 -1.57 3.77 -0.58
C LEU A 162 -0.94 5.00 -1.25
N PRO A 163 0.23 4.85 -1.89
CA PRO A 163 0.72 5.83 -2.85
C PRO A 163 -0.28 6.00 -3.99
N VAL A 164 -0.56 7.24 -4.36
CA VAL A 164 -1.35 7.58 -5.56
C VAL A 164 -0.45 8.37 -6.50
N VAL A 165 -0.24 7.82 -7.68
CA VAL A 165 0.63 8.33 -8.72
C VAL A 165 -0.25 8.83 -9.86
N ALA A 166 -0.09 10.09 -10.22
CA ALA A 166 -0.80 10.68 -11.34
C ALA A 166 -0.21 10.17 -12.67
N TYR A 167 -1.06 10.01 -13.68
CA TYR A 167 -0.63 9.77 -15.05
C TYR A 167 -1.37 10.65 -16.05
N ASP A 168 -0.74 10.92 -17.19
CA ASP A 168 -1.30 11.69 -18.30
C ASP A 168 -2.04 10.80 -19.30
N SER A 169 -1.39 9.77 -19.84
CA SER A 169 -1.98 8.78 -20.74
C SER A 169 -1.95 7.37 -20.17
N LEU A 170 -2.80 6.48 -20.69
CA LEU A 170 -2.77 5.07 -20.29
C LEU A 170 -1.42 4.43 -20.64
N ASP A 171 -0.78 4.85 -21.73
CA ASP A 171 0.53 4.37 -22.13
C ASP A 171 1.62 4.78 -21.13
N ASP A 172 1.54 5.99 -20.55
CA ASP A 172 2.42 6.42 -19.46
C ASP A 172 2.25 5.53 -18.22
N ALA A 173 0.99 5.21 -17.88
CA ALA A 173 0.68 4.34 -16.75
C ALA A 173 1.22 2.92 -16.96
N ILE A 174 1.08 2.37 -18.17
CA ILE A 174 1.64 1.05 -18.53
C ILE A 174 3.17 1.08 -18.47
N THR A 175 3.80 2.12 -19.02
CA THR A 175 5.26 2.29 -19.02
C THR A 175 5.83 2.47 -17.61
N TYR A 176 5.04 3.04 -16.70
CA TYR A 176 5.41 3.21 -15.30
C TYR A 176 5.54 1.88 -14.56
N VAL A 177 4.71 0.90 -14.91
CA VAL A 177 4.73 -0.44 -14.31
C VAL A 177 5.96 -1.21 -14.82
N LYS A 178 6.73 -1.79 -13.90
CA LYS A 178 7.94 -2.57 -14.20
C LYS A 178 7.78 -4.02 -13.82
#